data_AF-A0AAW1FFY7-F1
#
_entry.id   AF-A0AAW1FFY7-F1
#
_cell.length_a   1.000
_cell.length_b   1.000
_cell.length_c   1.000
_cell.angle_alpha   90.00
_cell.angle_beta   90.00
_cell.angle_gamma   90.00
#
_symmetry.space_group_name_H-M   'P 1'
#
loop_
_entity.id
_entity.type
_entity.pdbx_description
1 polymer ?
#
loop_
_entity_poly.entity_id
_entity_poly.type
_entity_poly.pdbx_seq_one_letter_code
_entity_poly.pdbx_strand_id
1 'polypeptide(L)'
;MAADVDKTIPEDESKMSQRNGHLSPGSGSWISRGIWTLLIVAAVPLLAFGIKSYQDAQLIQRHEESVRTLGAEGLFLFSSLDTDHDLYLSPEEFKPIVEKLTGITPPVDFEEEETHDPNGETLTLEAKMQPLLLDSMTKSKDGFLGVSHSSLSGLRSWKSPAVPFSSFSATQFRALLPPKNKVGVGDTWWVIPSELNIFTGYLPNNRYHPPSPKGKEVLIHSLLSMFHPRPFIKSRFAPQGAIACIRASNDFYYDIVFRIHAEFQLNDVPDFPFWFTPGKFTGHIVLSKDASHVRNFHLYVPNDRSLNVDMEWLYGASESSNMEVDIGYLPQLELQSTGPSTPSIIMDQSGNIIDNRDGGDEPIQFVFEDIRWTSEISRQEAARRLEVALYPFKKVSYLPFSEAFERAEAENKLVHSILLWGALDDQSC
;
A
#
# COMPACT_ATOMS: atom_id res chain seq x y z
N MET A 1 -21.53 29.86 -74.95
CA MET A 1 -20.37 30.65 -74.47
C MET A 1 -19.15 29.83 -74.85
N ALA A 2 -18.71 29.93 -76.12
CA ALA A 2 -17.61 30.79 -76.60
C ALA A 2 -16.26 30.34 -75.99
N ALA A 3 -15.20 29.97 -76.72
CA ALA A 3 -14.88 29.71 -78.14
C ALA A 3 -13.57 28.86 -78.06
N ASP A 4 -13.37 27.78 -78.84
CA ASP A 4 -12.64 27.75 -80.14
C ASP A 4 -11.18 28.26 -79.98
N VAL A 5 -10.07 27.59 -80.36
CA VAL A 5 -9.65 26.84 -81.57
C VAL A 5 -8.29 26.19 -81.20
N ASP A 6 -8.05 24.87 -81.26
CA ASP A 6 -7.58 24.01 -82.37
C ASP A 6 -6.10 24.16 -82.83
N LYS A 7 -5.38 23.01 -82.81
CA LYS A 7 -4.24 22.55 -83.66
C LYS A 7 -2.93 23.37 -83.69
N THR A 8 -1.71 22.81 -83.78
CA THR A 8 -1.23 21.69 -84.62
C THR A 8 0.23 21.31 -84.22
N ILE A 9 0.63 20.05 -84.44
CA ILE A 9 2.00 19.45 -84.32
C ILE A 9 2.76 19.68 -85.66
N PRO A 10 4.12 19.64 -85.76
CA PRO A 10 4.90 18.38 -85.97
C PRO A 10 6.25 18.35 -85.20
N GLU A 11 6.71 17.20 -84.68
CA GLU A 11 7.74 16.29 -85.26
C GLU A 11 8.94 16.96 -85.94
N ASP A 12 10.17 16.70 -85.45
CA ASP A 12 11.19 16.02 -86.26
C ASP A 12 12.38 15.47 -85.46
N GLU A 13 12.92 14.36 -85.96
CA GLU A 13 14.07 13.62 -85.47
C GLU A 13 15.41 14.25 -85.92
N SER A 14 16.52 13.95 -85.21
CA SER A 14 17.71 13.27 -85.78
C SER A 14 19.09 13.67 -85.19
N LYS A 15 19.74 12.63 -84.64
CA LYS A 15 21.12 12.12 -84.86
C LYS A 15 22.40 12.96 -84.62
N MET A 16 23.24 12.33 -83.76
CA MET A 16 24.69 12.04 -83.88
C MET A 16 25.74 13.17 -83.92
N SER A 17 26.66 13.18 -82.95
CA SER A 17 28.03 12.65 -83.12
C SER A 17 28.98 13.02 -81.94
N GLN A 18 29.88 12.09 -81.65
CA GLN A 18 30.98 12.07 -80.68
C GLN A 18 31.96 13.27 -80.70
N ARG A 19 32.57 13.59 -79.55
CA ARG A 19 34.04 13.71 -79.45
C ARG A 19 34.57 13.57 -78.02
N ASN A 20 35.56 12.69 -77.86
CA ASN A 20 36.36 12.41 -76.66
C ASN A 20 37.19 13.63 -76.18
N GLY A 21 37.46 13.68 -74.87
CA GLY A 21 38.51 14.50 -74.26
C GLY A 21 38.69 14.21 -72.77
N HIS A 22 39.60 13.30 -72.44
CA HIS A 22 40.12 12.99 -71.10
C HIS A 22 40.77 14.23 -70.45
N LEU A 23 40.59 14.45 -69.13
CA LEU A 23 41.59 15.06 -68.21
C LEU A 23 41.18 14.88 -66.73
N SER A 24 41.99 14.09 -66.01
CA SER A 24 42.39 14.07 -64.58
C SER A 24 41.42 14.35 -63.40
N PRO A 25 41.38 13.49 -62.36
CA PRO A 25 40.64 13.74 -61.11
C PRO A 25 41.48 14.54 -60.09
N GLY A 26 40.93 15.67 -59.63
CA GLY A 26 41.48 16.47 -58.54
C GLY A 26 41.25 15.79 -57.18
N SER A 27 42.32 15.20 -56.64
CA SER A 27 42.44 14.74 -55.25
C SER A 27 42.42 15.93 -54.29
N GLY A 28 41.23 16.31 -53.80
CA GLY A 28 41.12 17.40 -52.80
C GLY A 28 39.85 17.44 -51.94
N SER A 29 38.92 16.50 -52.09
CA SER A 29 37.57 16.62 -51.47
C SER A 29 37.29 15.65 -50.32
N TRP A 30 38.08 14.59 -50.13
CA TRP A 30 37.73 13.56 -49.14
C TRP A 30 38.27 13.89 -47.74
N ILE A 31 39.46 14.51 -47.66
CA ILE A 31 40.08 14.91 -46.39
C ILE A 31 39.28 16.04 -45.72
N SER A 32 38.76 17.00 -46.50
CA SER A 32 37.94 18.11 -45.96
C SER A 32 36.58 17.64 -45.43
N ARG A 33 35.97 16.63 -46.08
CA ARG A 33 34.71 16.01 -45.60
C ARG A 33 34.93 15.18 -44.34
N GLY A 34 36.00 14.38 -44.28
CA GLY A 34 36.34 13.59 -43.10
C GLY A 34 36.61 14.44 -41.85
N ILE A 35 37.33 15.55 -42.02
CA ILE A 35 37.61 16.51 -40.95
C ILE A 35 36.33 17.21 -40.46
N TRP A 36 35.42 17.58 -41.37
CA TRP A 36 34.14 18.19 -40.99
C TRP A 36 33.23 17.24 -40.21
N THR A 37 33.15 15.97 -40.60
CA THR A 37 32.42 14.96 -39.83
C THR A 37 33.03 14.72 -38.46
N LEU A 38 34.36 14.69 -38.33
CA LEU A 38 35.06 14.55 -37.05
C LEU A 38 34.82 15.75 -36.14
N LEU A 39 34.81 16.97 -36.71
CA LEU A 39 34.50 18.19 -35.97
C LEU A 39 33.05 18.22 -35.47
N ILE A 40 32.07 17.79 -36.27
CA ILE A 40 30.67 17.70 -35.82
C ILE A 40 30.50 16.62 -34.75
N VAL A 41 31.09 15.44 -34.94
CA VAL A 41 31.04 14.32 -33.99
C VAL A 41 31.72 14.67 -32.66
N ALA A 42 32.74 15.53 -32.66
CA ALA A 42 33.37 16.02 -31.43
C ALA A 42 32.64 17.23 -30.82
N ALA A 43 32.07 18.12 -31.65
CA ALA A 43 31.40 19.34 -31.18
C ALA A 43 30.04 19.07 -30.53
N VAL A 44 29.27 18.08 -31.01
CA VAL A 44 27.94 17.76 -30.46
C VAL A 44 28.03 17.26 -29.01
N PRO A 45 28.92 16.31 -28.63
CA PRO A 45 29.12 15.92 -27.24
C PRO A 45 29.61 17.06 -26.36
N LEU A 46 30.48 17.93 -26.86
CA LEU A 46 30.98 19.10 -26.11
C LEU A 46 29.88 20.14 -25.86
N LEU A 47 29.02 20.38 -26.84
CA LEU A 47 27.83 21.23 -26.68
C LEU A 47 26.81 20.61 -25.74
N ALA A 48 26.54 19.31 -25.85
CA ALA A 48 25.65 18.60 -24.93
C ALA A 48 26.18 18.62 -23.50
N PHE A 49 27.49 18.43 -23.32
CA PHE A 49 28.15 18.55 -22.01
C PHE A 49 28.07 19.98 -21.46
N GLY A 50 28.33 21.00 -22.31
CA GLY A 50 28.19 22.40 -21.92
C GLY A 50 26.76 22.79 -21.51
N ILE A 51 25.75 22.33 -22.26
CA ILE A 51 24.33 22.54 -21.94
C ILE A 51 23.98 21.86 -20.62
N LYS A 52 24.40 20.60 -20.44
CA LYS A 52 24.16 19.85 -19.20
C LYS A 52 24.83 20.52 -18.00
N SER A 53 26.11 20.90 -18.10
CA SER A 53 26.81 21.59 -17.01
C SER A 53 26.19 22.95 -16.67
N TYR A 54 25.65 23.66 -17.67
CA TYR A 54 24.91 24.90 -17.45
C TYR A 54 23.58 24.66 -16.73
N GLN A 55 22.84 23.63 -17.13
CA GLN A 55 21.59 23.21 -16.46
C GLN A 55 21.85 22.76 -15.02
N ASP A 56 22.88 21.94 -14.79
CA ASP A 56 23.27 21.46 -13.47
C ASP A 56 23.70 22.64 -12.56
N ALA A 57 24.45 23.61 -13.09
CA ALA A 57 24.82 24.81 -12.35
C ALA A 57 23.60 25.68 -11.99
N GLN A 58 22.63 25.81 -12.91
CA GLN A 58 21.37 26.51 -12.62
C GLN A 58 20.54 25.79 -11.57
N LEU A 59 20.46 24.46 -11.61
CA LEU A 59 19.73 23.66 -10.61
C LEU A 59 20.34 23.80 -9.22
N ILE A 60 21.68 23.75 -9.11
CA ILE A 60 22.38 23.94 -7.84
C ILE A 60 22.13 25.34 -7.28
N GLN A 61 22.24 26.38 -8.12
CA GLN A 61 21.99 27.75 -7.70
C GLN A 61 20.54 27.94 -7.22
N ARG A 62 19.56 27.38 -7.94
CA ARG A 62 18.14 27.45 -7.55
C ARG A 62 17.87 26.65 -6.27
N HIS A 63 18.52 25.51 -6.09
CA HIS A 63 18.42 24.73 -4.86
C HIS A 63 18.96 25.54 -3.67
N GLU A 64 20.12 26.18 -3.79
CA GLU A 64 20.65 27.07 -2.74
C GLU A 64 19.74 28.27 -2.43
N GLU A 65 19.18 28.90 -3.46
CA GLU A 65 18.21 29.99 -3.30
C GLU A 65 16.90 29.51 -2.65
N SER A 66 16.46 28.29 -2.95
CA SER A 66 15.25 27.69 -2.39
C SER A 66 15.44 27.29 -0.92
N VAL A 67 16.59 26.70 -0.54
CA VAL A 67 16.97 26.48 0.87
C VAL A 67 17.00 27.80 1.63
N ARG A 68 17.56 28.85 1.03
CA ARG A 68 17.69 30.17 1.66
C ARG A 68 16.34 30.88 1.86
N THR A 69 15.39 30.66 0.96
CA THR A 69 14.08 31.35 0.96
C THR A 69 13.03 30.59 1.76
N LEU A 70 12.95 29.27 1.59
CA LEU A 70 11.93 28.42 2.19
C LEU A 70 12.38 27.76 3.49
N GLY A 71 13.69 27.74 3.77
CA GLY A 71 14.27 26.91 4.82
C GLY A 71 14.24 25.42 4.46
N ALA A 72 14.86 24.58 5.29
CA ALA A 72 14.93 23.13 5.04
C ALA A 72 13.54 22.47 5.03
N GLU A 73 12.65 22.89 5.93
CA GLU A 73 11.28 22.36 6.01
C GLU A 73 10.40 22.82 4.85
N GLY A 74 10.51 24.10 4.45
CA GLY A 74 9.75 24.62 3.32
C GLY A 74 10.23 24.05 1.98
N LEU A 75 11.53 23.80 1.82
CA LEU A 75 12.06 23.11 0.65
C LEU A 75 11.62 21.64 0.61
N PHE A 76 11.61 20.95 1.75
CA PHE A 76 11.11 19.57 1.82
C PHE A 76 9.62 19.49 1.46
N LEU A 77 8.82 20.44 1.93
CA LEU A 77 7.42 20.54 1.56
C LEU A 77 7.25 20.79 0.06
N PHE A 78 8.00 21.74 -0.49
CA PHE A 78 7.96 22.05 -1.91
C PHE A 78 8.34 20.84 -2.78
N SER A 79 9.45 20.17 -2.46
CA SER A 79 9.94 19.00 -3.21
C SER A 79 9.03 17.78 -3.08
N SER A 80 8.21 17.70 -2.04
CA SER A 80 7.22 16.62 -1.91
C SER A 80 6.02 16.76 -2.85
N LEU A 81 5.83 17.94 -3.44
CA LEU A 81 4.73 18.26 -4.36
C LEU A 81 5.23 18.35 -5.80
N ASP A 82 6.45 18.85 -6.00
CA ASP A 82 7.17 18.92 -7.28
C ASP A 82 7.57 17.51 -7.75
N THR A 83 6.69 16.88 -8.52
CA THR A 83 6.81 15.48 -8.95
C THR A 83 7.77 15.35 -10.12
N ASP A 84 7.83 16.36 -10.99
CA ASP A 84 8.75 16.38 -12.14
C ASP A 84 10.13 17.01 -11.84
N HIS A 85 10.32 17.49 -10.61
CA HIS A 85 11.56 18.02 -10.06
C HIS A 85 12.07 19.25 -10.82
N ASP A 86 11.17 20.05 -11.38
CA ASP A 86 11.50 21.24 -12.16
C ASP A 86 11.68 22.51 -11.31
N LEU A 87 11.47 22.39 -9.99
CA LEU A 87 11.46 23.45 -8.98
C LEU A 87 10.32 24.46 -9.16
N TYR A 88 9.23 24.06 -9.80
CA TYR A 88 7.95 24.75 -9.89
C TYR A 88 6.82 23.83 -9.38
N LEU A 89 5.66 24.41 -9.08
CA LEU A 89 4.45 23.64 -8.79
C LEU A 89 3.44 23.94 -9.87
N SER A 90 3.19 22.97 -10.73
CA SER A 90 2.09 23.02 -11.68
C SER A 90 0.73 23.03 -10.97
N PRO A 91 -0.35 23.51 -11.62
CA PRO A 91 -1.71 23.37 -11.09
C PRO A 91 -2.08 21.93 -10.71
N GLU A 92 -1.55 20.95 -11.44
CA GLU A 92 -1.71 19.52 -11.21
C GLU A 92 -1.02 19.05 -9.92
N GLU A 93 0.21 19.50 -9.68
CA GLU A 93 0.97 19.21 -8.47
C GLU A 93 0.44 19.96 -7.24
N PHE A 94 -0.17 21.13 -7.46
CA PHE A 94 -0.81 21.91 -6.42
C PHE A 94 -2.22 21.42 -6.07
N LYS A 95 -2.81 20.56 -6.91
CA LYS A 95 -4.16 20.00 -6.76
C LYS A 95 -4.44 19.39 -5.37
N PRO A 96 -3.54 18.60 -4.75
CA PRO A 96 -3.77 18.02 -3.41
C PRO A 96 -3.94 19.09 -2.32
N ILE A 97 -3.29 20.25 -2.46
CA ILE A 97 -3.45 21.38 -1.53
C ILE A 97 -4.81 22.03 -1.74
N VAL A 98 -5.21 22.27 -2.99
CA VAL A 98 -6.50 22.89 -3.33
C VAL A 98 -7.67 22.03 -2.87
N GLU A 99 -7.61 20.72 -3.09
CA GLU A 99 -8.65 19.77 -2.62
C GLU A 99 -8.82 19.84 -1.09
N LYS A 100 -7.72 20.00 -0.34
CA LYS A 100 -7.76 20.12 1.12
C LYS A 100 -8.23 21.50 1.62
N LEU A 101 -7.89 22.58 0.91
CA LEU A 101 -8.32 23.94 1.25
C LEU A 101 -9.79 24.21 0.89
N THR A 102 -10.28 23.58 -0.19
CA THR A 102 -11.65 23.77 -0.69
C THR A 102 -12.62 22.72 -0.15
N GLY A 103 -12.12 21.61 0.40
CA GLY A 103 -12.95 20.50 0.89
C GLY A 103 -13.65 19.71 -0.22
N ILE A 104 -13.31 19.97 -1.48
CA ILE A 104 -13.89 19.29 -2.64
C ILE A 104 -13.00 18.09 -2.96
N THR A 105 -13.30 16.97 -2.33
CA THR A 105 -12.77 15.68 -2.79
C THR A 105 -13.52 15.35 -4.09
N PRO A 106 -12.84 15.04 -5.22
CA PRO A 106 -13.56 14.46 -6.35
C PRO A 106 -14.26 13.19 -5.88
N PRO A 107 -15.47 12.88 -6.40
CA PRO A 107 -16.09 11.60 -6.12
C PRO A 107 -15.11 10.53 -6.59
N VAL A 108 -14.57 9.77 -5.65
CA VAL A 108 -13.89 8.54 -6.02
C VAL A 108 -14.99 7.64 -6.55
N ASP A 109 -14.87 7.19 -7.80
CA ASP A 109 -15.76 6.20 -8.41
C ASP A 109 -15.79 4.93 -7.56
N PHE A 110 -16.60 4.95 -6.51
CA PHE A 110 -16.93 3.81 -5.67
C PHE A 110 -18.45 3.77 -5.51
N GLU A 111 -19.15 3.83 -6.63
CA GLU A 111 -20.46 3.20 -6.73
C GLU A 111 -20.23 1.71 -7.04
N GLU A 112 -19.97 0.92 -6.01
CA GLU A 112 -20.36 -0.49 -6.04
C GLU A 112 -21.42 -0.66 -4.95
N GLU A 113 -22.69 -0.64 -5.37
CA GLU A 113 -23.81 -1.00 -4.52
C GLU A 113 -23.52 -2.35 -3.84
N GLU A 114 -23.71 -2.40 -2.52
CA GLU A 114 -23.83 -3.66 -1.78
C GLU A 114 -25.01 -4.43 -2.35
N THR A 115 -24.75 -5.23 -3.38
CA THR A 115 -25.69 -6.23 -3.86
C THR A 115 -25.70 -7.33 -2.82
N HIS A 116 -26.56 -7.17 -1.82
CA HIS A 116 -26.92 -8.25 -0.92
C HIS A 116 -27.62 -9.31 -1.77
N ASP A 117 -26.86 -10.32 -2.20
CA ASP A 117 -27.41 -11.52 -2.80
C ASP A 117 -27.93 -12.42 -1.67
N PRO A 118 -29.24 -12.50 -1.45
CA PRO A 118 -29.81 -13.34 -0.38
C PRO A 118 -29.52 -14.83 -0.60
N ASN A 119 -29.14 -15.23 -1.82
CA ASN A 119 -28.77 -16.59 -2.17
C ASN A 119 -27.24 -16.79 -2.23
N GLY A 120 -26.46 -15.77 -1.89
CA GLY A 120 -25.00 -15.81 -1.91
C GLY A 120 -24.43 -16.72 -0.83
N GLU A 121 -23.17 -17.12 -1.00
CA GLU A 121 -22.50 -17.93 0.01
C GLU A 121 -22.13 -17.12 1.25
N THR A 122 -22.20 -17.77 2.40
CA THR A 122 -21.89 -17.17 3.71
C THR A 122 -20.68 -17.88 4.33
N LEU A 123 -19.73 -17.08 4.81
CA LEU A 123 -18.56 -17.51 5.57
C LEU A 123 -18.76 -17.23 7.05
N THR A 124 -18.61 -18.26 7.89
CA THR A 124 -18.69 -18.12 9.35
C THR A 124 -17.29 -18.01 9.94
N LEU A 125 -17.04 -16.90 10.63
CA LEU A 125 -15.78 -16.61 11.31
C LEU A 125 -15.93 -16.76 12.82
N GLU A 126 -14.89 -17.33 13.44
CA GLU A 126 -14.70 -17.43 14.88
C GLU A 126 -13.61 -16.43 15.31
N ALA A 127 -13.89 -15.62 16.33
CA ALA A 127 -12.92 -14.76 16.98
C ALA A 127 -12.34 -15.44 18.22
N LYS A 128 -11.00 -15.52 18.30
CA LYS A 128 -10.25 -16.01 19.45
C LYS A 128 -9.36 -14.91 20.00
N MET A 129 -9.34 -14.78 21.33
CA MET A 129 -8.57 -13.76 22.02
C MET A 129 -8.07 -14.28 23.36
N GLN A 130 -6.82 -13.94 23.68
CA GLN A 130 -6.29 -13.96 25.03
C GLN A 130 -5.89 -12.53 25.39
N PRO A 131 -6.28 -12.01 26.57
CA PRO A 131 -5.99 -10.63 26.94
C PRO A 131 -4.49 -10.39 27.05
N LEU A 132 -4.10 -9.12 26.88
CA LEU A 132 -2.72 -8.68 27.06
C LEU A 132 -2.21 -9.02 28.47
N LEU A 133 -0.99 -9.53 28.55
CA LEU A 133 -0.36 -9.86 29.81
C LEU A 133 0.13 -8.57 30.49
N LEU A 134 -0.57 -8.12 31.54
CA LEU A 134 -0.21 -6.87 32.22
C LEU A 134 1.23 -6.88 32.76
N ASP A 135 1.74 -8.03 33.19
CA ASP A 135 3.12 -8.17 33.70
C ASP A 135 4.20 -8.06 32.61
N SER A 136 3.80 -8.06 31.33
CA SER A 136 4.71 -7.78 30.21
C SER A 136 4.95 -6.28 30.00
N MET A 137 4.08 -5.43 30.55
CA MET A 137 4.18 -3.97 30.45
C MET A 137 5.37 -3.45 31.25
N THR A 138 6.06 -2.43 30.73
CA THR A 138 7.23 -1.88 31.43
C THR A 138 6.81 -1.20 32.75
N LYS A 139 5.65 -0.53 32.75
CA LYS A 139 5.12 0.16 33.94
C LYS A 139 4.63 -0.81 35.02
N SER A 140 4.46 -2.09 34.72
CA SER A 140 4.05 -3.10 35.71
C SER A 140 5.13 -3.40 36.75
N LYS A 141 6.41 -3.17 36.42
CA LYS A 141 7.57 -3.50 37.28
C LYS A 141 7.54 -2.80 38.63
N ASP A 142 6.97 -1.58 38.67
CA ASP A 142 6.79 -0.80 39.90
C ASP A 142 5.36 -0.92 40.45
N GLY A 143 4.61 -1.96 40.07
CA GLY A 143 3.22 -2.15 40.45
C GLY A 143 2.27 -1.09 39.87
N PHE A 144 2.60 -0.54 38.70
CA PHE A 144 1.88 0.58 38.08
C PHE A 144 1.87 1.87 38.93
N LEU A 145 2.91 2.11 39.73
CA LEU A 145 3.06 3.36 40.47
C LEU A 145 2.94 4.57 39.54
N GLY A 146 2.03 5.49 39.85
CA GLY A 146 1.77 6.68 39.02
C GLY A 146 0.75 6.50 37.89
N VAL A 147 0.29 5.27 37.62
CA VAL A 147 -0.80 5.01 36.67
C VAL A 147 -2.11 4.89 37.44
N SER A 148 -3.09 5.72 37.09
CA SER A 148 -4.39 5.67 37.76
C SER A 148 -5.13 4.37 37.41
N HIS A 149 -5.95 3.86 38.33
CA HIS A 149 -6.72 2.64 38.07
C HIS A 149 -7.71 2.82 36.91
N SER A 150 -8.28 4.02 36.73
CA SER A 150 -9.17 4.36 35.63
C SER A 150 -8.46 4.41 34.28
N SER A 151 -7.18 4.79 34.23
CA SER A 151 -6.41 4.82 32.98
C SER A 151 -6.41 3.47 32.26
N LEU A 152 -6.31 2.36 32.99
CA LEU A 152 -6.25 1.00 32.44
C LEU A 152 -7.60 0.26 32.50
N SER A 153 -8.72 0.96 32.72
CA SER A 153 -10.04 0.34 32.93
C SER A 153 -10.47 -0.47 31.70
N GLY A 154 -10.40 0.12 30.51
CA GLY A 154 -10.71 -0.51 29.23
C GLY A 154 -9.85 -1.74 28.99
N LEU A 155 -8.53 -1.62 29.15
CA LEU A 155 -7.58 -2.74 28.99
C LEU A 155 -7.90 -3.90 29.95
N ARG A 156 -8.18 -3.62 31.23
CA ARG A 156 -8.52 -4.64 32.24
C ARG A 156 -9.87 -5.29 31.99
N SER A 157 -10.80 -4.56 31.37
CA SER A 157 -12.15 -5.05 31.06
C SER A 157 -12.19 -5.91 29.79
N TRP A 158 -11.28 -5.66 28.84
CA TRP A 158 -11.25 -6.33 27.55
C TRP A 158 -10.59 -7.72 27.65
N LYS A 159 -11.39 -8.71 28.03
CA LYS A 159 -10.95 -10.10 28.28
C LYS A 159 -11.36 -11.11 27.21
N SER A 160 -12.28 -10.72 26.33
CA SER A 160 -12.85 -11.58 25.29
C SER A 160 -13.28 -10.74 24.09
N PRO A 161 -13.44 -11.35 22.90
CA PRO A 161 -13.97 -10.67 21.74
C PRO A 161 -15.37 -10.11 22.01
N ALA A 162 -15.71 -8.99 21.41
CA ALA A 162 -17.06 -8.41 21.45
C ALA A 162 -18.10 -9.30 20.77
N VAL A 163 -17.72 -9.95 19.66
CA VAL A 163 -18.57 -10.86 18.88
C VAL A 163 -17.77 -12.13 18.58
N PRO A 164 -17.95 -13.22 19.35
CA PRO A 164 -17.18 -14.46 19.17
C PRO A 164 -17.41 -15.18 17.84
N PHE A 165 -18.61 -15.06 17.27
CA PHE A 165 -18.96 -15.66 15.97
C PHE A 165 -19.74 -14.67 15.13
N SER A 166 -19.39 -14.57 13.84
CA SER A 166 -20.12 -13.74 12.89
C SER A 166 -20.12 -14.39 11.52
N SER A 167 -21.15 -14.07 10.74
CA SER A 167 -21.34 -14.58 9.38
C SER A 167 -21.24 -13.42 8.39
N PHE A 168 -20.46 -13.62 7.33
CA PHE A 168 -20.18 -12.63 6.29
C PHE A 168 -20.54 -13.20 4.92
N SER A 169 -21.09 -12.38 4.04
CA SER A 169 -21.29 -12.79 2.64
C SER A 169 -19.92 -12.92 1.96
N ALA A 170 -19.73 -13.98 1.17
CA ALA A 170 -18.51 -14.17 0.37
C ALA A 170 -18.22 -12.95 -0.52
N THR A 171 -19.27 -12.31 -1.05
CA THR A 171 -19.17 -11.12 -1.91
C THR A 171 -18.54 -9.92 -1.21
N GLN A 172 -18.65 -9.81 0.12
CA GLN A 172 -18.01 -8.73 0.88
C GLN A 172 -16.49 -8.78 0.77
N PHE A 173 -15.91 -9.98 0.61
CA PHE A 173 -14.45 -10.16 0.45
C PHE A 173 -13.93 -9.71 -0.92
N ARG A 174 -14.81 -9.29 -1.85
CA ARG A 174 -14.42 -8.57 -3.07
C ARG A 174 -13.54 -7.34 -2.78
N ALA A 175 -13.72 -6.71 -1.62
CA ALA A 175 -12.86 -5.59 -1.20
C ALA A 175 -11.36 -5.94 -1.21
N LEU A 176 -11.01 -7.22 -0.98
CA LEU A 176 -9.65 -7.73 -0.97
C LEU A 176 -9.16 -8.19 -2.35
N LEU A 177 -9.96 -8.17 -3.41
CA LEU A 177 -9.50 -8.54 -4.75
C LEU A 177 -8.53 -7.50 -5.32
N PRO A 178 -7.55 -7.94 -6.14
CA PRO A 178 -6.63 -7.03 -6.81
C PRO A 178 -7.36 -6.17 -7.85
N PRO A 179 -6.88 -4.95 -8.12
CA PRO A 179 -7.37 -4.16 -9.25
C PRO A 179 -6.97 -4.83 -10.57
N LYS A 180 -7.71 -4.51 -11.65
CA LYS A 180 -7.55 -5.16 -12.98
C LYS A 180 -6.13 -5.10 -13.56
N ASN A 181 -5.32 -4.14 -13.13
CA ASN A 181 -3.93 -3.95 -13.57
C ASN A 181 -2.88 -4.69 -12.72
N LYS A 182 -3.28 -5.40 -11.65
CA LYS A 182 -2.38 -6.07 -10.68
C LYS A 182 -2.74 -7.54 -10.51
N VAL A 183 -2.72 -8.31 -11.59
CA VAL A 183 -3.18 -9.71 -11.62
C VAL A 183 -2.04 -10.73 -11.45
N GLY A 184 -0.78 -10.28 -11.38
CA GLY A 184 0.40 -11.15 -11.31
C GLY A 184 0.72 -11.61 -9.89
N VAL A 185 1.25 -12.83 -9.76
CA VAL A 185 1.76 -13.32 -8.48
C VAL A 185 2.89 -12.41 -7.99
N GLY A 186 2.76 -11.97 -6.74
CA GLY A 186 3.65 -11.04 -6.07
C GLY A 186 3.36 -9.57 -6.35
N ASP A 187 2.33 -9.24 -7.14
CA ASP A 187 1.84 -7.86 -7.22
C ASP A 187 1.31 -7.41 -5.85
N THR A 188 1.55 -6.15 -5.50
CA THR A 188 1.02 -5.50 -4.31
C THR A 188 0.09 -4.35 -4.67
N TRP A 189 -0.92 -4.10 -3.83
CA TRP A 189 -1.84 -2.98 -3.96
C TRP A 189 -2.40 -2.55 -2.61
N TRP A 190 -2.76 -1.28 -2.52
CA TRP A 190 -3.47 -0.73 -1.37
C TRP A 190 -4.93 -1.19 -1.41
N VAL A 191 -5.35 -1.86 -0.34
CA VAL A 191 -6.76 -2.13 -0.06
C VAL A 191 -7.40 -0.89 0.56
N ILE A 192 -6.69 -0.29 1.53
CA ILE A 192 -7.04 0.98 2.16
C ILE A 192 -5.76 1.83 2.15
N PRO A 193 -5.71 2.94 1.40
CA PRO A 193 -4.54 3.81 1.38
C PRO A 193 -4.41 4.61 2.69
N SER A 194 -3.20 5.11 2.95
CA SER A 194 -2.95 6.07 4.02
C SER A 194 -3.63 7.41 3.72
N GLU A 195 -4.22 8.04 4.74
CA GLU A 195 -4.73 9.41 4.68
C GLU A 195 -3.82 10.41 5.38
N LEU A 196 -2.75 9.95 6.02
CA LEU A 196 -1.72 10.86 6.54
C LEU A 196 -1.12 11.62 5.38
N ASN A 197 -1.11 12.94 5.55
CA ASN A 197 -0.35 13.82 4.70
C ASN A 197 0.75 14.49 5.51
N ILE A 198 1.73 15.01 4.76
CA ILE A 198 2.91 15.72 5.28
C ILE A 198 2.57 16.93 6.17
N PHE A 199 1.35 17.47 6.09
CA PHE A 199 0.94 18.68 6.79
C PHE A 199 0.42 18.43 8.21
N THR A 200 -0.25 17.29 8.44
CA THR A 200 -0.74 16.94 9.78
C THR A 200 0.12 15.89 10.45
N GLY A 201 0.71 14.96 9.69
CA GLY A 201 1.58 13.90 10.19
C GLY A 201 0.90 12.85 11.10
N TYR A 202 -0.19 13.20 11.78
CA TYR A 202 -0.92 12.35 12.72
C TYR A 202 -2.40 12.77 12.87
N LEU A 203 -3.22 11.91 13.48
CA LEU A 203 -4.62 12.16 13.86
C LEU A 203 -4.75 12.45 15.38
N PRO A 204 -5.79 13.17 15.84
CA PRO A 204 -5.90 13.59 17.23
C PRO A 204 -6.15 12.42 18.21
N ASN A 205 -5.64 12.59 19.44
CA ASN A 205 -5.68 11.59 20.52
C ASN A 205 -6.99 11.55 21.31
N ASN A 206 -7.80 12.61 21.24
CA ASN A 206 -9.03 12.77 22.01
C ASN A 206 -10.28 12.19 21.31
N ARG A 207 -10.10 11.21 20.44
CA ARG A 207 -11.20 10.52 19.74
C ARG A 207 -11.62 9.31 20.56
N TYR A 208 -12.92 9.17 20.79
CA TYR A 208 -13.49 7.99 21.43
C TYR A 208 -14.05 7.03 20.40
N HIS A 209 -14.84 7.54 19.45
CA HIS A 209 -15.52 6.71 18.45
C HIS A 209 -14.83 6.76 17.09
N PRO A 210 -14.72 5.62 16.39
CA PRO A 210 -14.17 5.59 15.05
C PRO A 210 -15.10 6.33 14.07
N PRO A 211 -14.54 6.93 13.00
CA PRO A 211 -15.36 7.48 11.91
C PRO A 211 -16.13 6.35 11.23
N SER A 212 -17.28 6.68 10.62
CA SER A 212 -18.05 5.70 9.85
C SER A 212 -17.22 5.17 8.67
N PRO A 213 -17.07 3.84 8.53
CA PRO A 213 -16.26 3.25 7.47
C PRO A 213 -16.91 3.47 6.10
N LYS A 214 -16.08 3.63 5.06
CA LYS A 214 -16.55 3.81 3.67
C LYS A 214 -15.87 2.85 2.70
N GLY A 215 -16.59 2.43 1.66
CA GLY A 215 -16.07 1.55 0.61
C GLY A 215 -15.42 0.29 1.18
N LYS A 216 -14.15 0.03 0.82
CA LYS A 216 -13.39 -1.15 1.25
C LYS A 216 -13.13 -1.22 2.77
N GLU A 217 -13.27 -0.10 3.48
CA GLU A 217 -13.12 -0.07 4.94
C GLU A 217 -14.23 -0.81 5.67
N VAL A 218 -15.42 -0.92 5.07
CA VAL A 218 -16.60 -1.54 5.70
C VAL A 218 -16.31 -2.98 6.10
N LEU A 219 -15.68 -3.76 5.21
CA LEU A 219 -15.28 -5.14 5.51
C LEU A 219 -14.29 -5.18 6.69
N ILE A 220 -13.20 -4.42 6.60
CA ILE A 220 -12.12 -4.45 7.60
C ILE A 220 -12.64 -3.95 8.96
N HIS A 221 -13.45 -2.90 8.98
CA HIS A 221 -14.13 -2.41 10.17
C HIS A 221 -15.02 -3.50 10.79
N SER A 222 -15.82 -4.19 9.98
CA SER A 222 -16.72 -5.23 10.48
C SER A 222 -15.98 -6.43 11.05
N LEU A 223 -14.88 -6.84 10.41
CA LEU A 223 -13.98 -7.90 10.92
C LEU A 223 -13.36 -7.50 12.26
N LEU A 224 -12.72 -6.32 12.34
CA LEU A 224 -12.07 -5.89 13.59
C LEU A 224 -13.08 -5.56 14.71
N SER A 225 -14.32 -5.19 14.34
CA SER A 225 -15.41 -4.99 15.31
C SER A 225 -15.80 -6.26 16.05
N MET A 226 -15.46 -7.44 15.52
CA MET A 226 -15.63 -8.70 16.26
C MET A 226 -14.78 -8.73 17.52
N PHE A 227 -13.62 -8.08 17.53
CA PHE A 227 -12.76 -8.02 18.71
C PHE A 227 -13.20 -6.96 19.70
N HIS A 228 -13.48 -5.74 19.23
CA HIS A 228 -13.86 -4.60 20.05
C HIS A 228 -14.73 -3.62 19.24
N PRO A 229 -15.77 -2.99 19.83
CA PRO A 229 -16.71 -2.14 19.09
C PRO A 229 -16.13 -0.83 18.53
N ARG A 230 -14.88 -0.48 18.87
CA ARG A 230 -14.23 0.78 18.48
C ARG A 230 -12.89 0.56 17.76
N PRO A 231 -12.87 -0.10 16.58
CA PRO A 231 -11.67 -0.21 15.78
C PRO A 231 -11.48 1.05 14.92
N PHE A 232 -10.29 1.62 14.95
CA PHE A 232 -9.86 2.68 14.04
C PHE A 232 -9.00 2.04 12.94
N ILE A 233 -9.58 1.93 11.75
CA ILE A 233 -8.93 1.27 10.59
C ILE A 233 -7.78 2.09 10.01
N LYS A 234 -7.72 3.38 10.37
CA LYS A 234 -6.58 4.25 10.10
C LYS A 234 -6.03 4.71 11.44
N SER A 235 -4.89 4.14 11.82
CA SER A 235 -4.15 4.45 13.05
C SER A 235 -3.78 5.93 13.14
N ARG A 236 -3.53 6.48 14.33
CA ARG A 236 -3.11 7.89 14.45
C ARG A 236 -1.78 8.19 13.78
N PHE A 237 -0.88 7.22 13.75
CA PHE A 237 0.48 7.36 13.25
C PHE A 237 0.73 6.43 12.05
N ALA A 238 1.74 6.77 11.25
CA ALA A 238 2.23 5.91 10.19
C ALA A 238 2.91 4.65 10.79
N PRO A 239 2.84 3.50 10.11
CA PRO A 239 2.10 3.25 8.87
C PRO A 239 0.57 3.23 9.08
N GLN A 240 -0.17 3.67 8.05
CA GLN A 240 -1.62 3.58 8.02
C GLN A 240 -2.11 2.66 6.90
N GLY A 241 -3.30 2.10 7.10
CA GLY A 241 -4.07 1.46 6.06
C GLY A 241 -3.79 -0.03 5.92
N ALA A 242 -4.13 -0.57 4.75
CA ALA A 242 -4.08 -1.98 4.45
C ALA A 242 -3.49 -2.23 3.07
N ILE A 243 -2.55 -3.17 3.00
CA ILE A 243 -1.88 -3.59 1.77
C ILE A 243 -2.06 -5.09 1.56
N ALA A 244 -2.23 -5.50 0.31
CA ALA A 244 -2.40 -6.89 -0.08
C ALA A 244 -1.40 -7.30 -1.16
N CYS A 245 -1.18 -8.61 -1.27
CA CYS A 245 -0.28 -9.24 -2.23
C CYS A 245 -0.84 -10.58 -2.69
N ILE A 246 -0.80 -10.84 -4.00
CA ILE A 246 -1.15 -12.16 -4.55
C ILE A 246 0.01 -13.12 -4.24
N ARG A 247 -0.17 -14.05 -3.31
CA ARG A 247 0.83 -15.08 -3.00
C ARG A 247 0.79 -16.21 -4.04
N ALA A 248 -0.40 -16.64 -4.44
CA ALA A 248 -0.59 -17.68 -5.44
C ALA A 248 -1.86 -17.46 -6.26
N SER A 249 -1.90 -18.06 -7.44
CA SER A 249 -3.02 -17.95 -8.37
C SER A 249 -3.13 -19.20 -9.24
N ASN A 250 -4.37 -19.58 -9.56
CA ASN A 250 -4.70 -20.50 -10.64
C ASN A 250 -5.87 -19.92 -11.47
N ASP A 251 -6.59 -20.71 -12.25
CA ASP A 251 -7.67 -20.18 -13.08
C ASP A 251 -8.88 -19.70 -12.28
N PHE A 252 -9.13 -20.29 -11.10
CA PHE A 252 -10.34 -20.07 -10.30
C PHE A 252 -10.11 -19.24 -9.04
N TYR A 253 -8.93 -19.37 -8.41
CA TYR A 253 -8.64 -18.85 -7.09
C TYR A 253 -7.46 -17.89 -7.06
N TYR A 254 -7.55 -16.93 -6.16
CA TYR A 254 -6.40 -16.23 -5.60
C TYR A 254 -6.12 -16.71 -4.17
N ASP A 255 -4.84 -16.83 -3.85
CA ASP A 255 -4.33 -16.83 -2.48
C ASP A 255 -3.71 -15.45 -2.23
N ILE A 256 -4.37 -14.67 -1.37
CA ILE A 256 -4.00 -13.29 -1.05
C ILE A 256 -3.53 -13.25 0.40
N VAL A 257 -2.34 -12.70 0.59
CA VAL A 257 -1.88 -12.27 1.92
C VAL A 257 -2.03 -10.77 2.02
N PHE A 258 -2.39 -10.28 3.19
CA PHE A 258 -2.58 -8.86 3.42
C PHE A 258 -2.14 -8.46 4.83
N ARG A 259 -1.93 -7.16 5.01
CA ARG A 259 -1.48 -6.57 6.25
C ARG A 259 -2.28 -5.32 6.54
N ILE A 260 -2.71 -5.17 7.79
CA ILE A 260 -3.56 -4.05 8.23
C ILE A 260 -2.90 -3.37 9.43
N HIS A 261 -2.84 -2.04 9.39
CA HIS A 261 -2.51 -1.19 10.52
C HIS A 261 -3.77 -0.52 11.03
N ALA A 262 -4.18 -0.90 12.24
CA ALA A 262 -5.36 -0.40 12.91
C ALA A 262 -5.08 -0.34 14.41
N GLU A 263 -5.84 0.50 15.10
CA GLU A 263 -5.78 0.67 16.56
C GLU A 263 -7.18 0.53 17.15
N PHE A 264 -7.26 0.28 18.45
CA PHE A 264 -8.53 0.24 19.19
C PHE A 264 -8.53 1.32 20.26
N GLN A 265 -9.69 1.91 20.47
CA GLN A 265 -9.91 2.81 21.58
C GLN A 265 -10.71 2.07 22.65
N LEU A 266 -10.11 1.88 23.84
CA LEU A 266 -10.64 0.97 24.87
C LEU A 266 -11.48 1.68 25.95
N ASN A 267 -11.13 2.89 26.34
CA ASN A 267 -11.83 3.62 27.41
C ASN A 267 -13.04 4.39 26.87
N ASP A 268 -14.01 4.69 27.73
CA ASP A 268 -15.13 5.56 27.37
C ASP A 268 -15.27 6.69 28.39
N VAL A 269 -15.97 7.76 28.02
CA VAL A 269 -16.26 8.87 28.93
C VAL A 269 -16.91 8.31 30.20
N PRO A 270 -16.43 8.67 31.41
CA PRO A 270 -15.54 9.81 31.73
C PRO A 270 -14.04 9.50 31.74
N ASP A 271 -13.62 8.26 31.51
CA ASP A 271 -12.20 7.90 31.50
C ASP A 271 -11.54 8.43 30.22
N PHE A 272 -10.32 8.96 30.35
CA PHE A 272 -9.58 9.46 29.20
C PHE A 272 -9.28 8.35 28.17
N PRO A 273 -9.08 8.70 26.89
CA PRO A 273 -8.80 7.72 25.85
C PRO A 273 -7.59 6.85 26.16
N PHE A 274 -7.77 5.56 25.90
CA PHE A 274 -6.74 4.54 25.93
C PHE A 274 -6.67 3.91 24.54
N TRP A 275 -5.55 4.07 23.88
CA TRP A 275 -5.25 3.54 22.57
C TRP A 275 -4.46 2.25 22.70
N PHE A 276 -4.92 1.24 21.98
CA PHE A 276 -4.31 -0.08 21.92
C PHE A 276 -3.99 -0.38 20.46
N THR A 277 -2.70 -0.44 20.14
CA THR A 277 -2.21 -0.50 18.76
C THR A 277 -1.41 -1.78 18.56
N PRO A 278 -2.02 -2.86 18.03
CA PRO A 278 -1.27 -4.02 17.58
C PRO A 278 -0.21 -3.62 16.55
N GLY A 279 0.98 -4.20 16.61
CA GLY A 279 2.05 -3.87 15.68
C GLY A 279 1.65 -4.11 14.22
N LYS A 280 0.88 -5.17 13.95
CA LYS A 280 0.17 -5.39 12.68
C LYS A 280 -0.89 -6.49 12.83
N PHE A 281 -1.88 -6.46 11.96
CA PHE A 281 -2.65 -7.66 11.63
C PHE A 281 -2.08 -8.31 10.36
N THR A 282 -1.89 -9.63 10.40
CA THR A 282 -1.52 -10.46 9.26
C THR A 282 -2.74 -11.24 8.80
N GLY A 283 -3.09 -11.08 7.53
CA GLY A 283 -4.23 -11.71 6.90
C GLY A 283 -3.84 -12.67 5.79
N HIS A 284 -4.63 -13.74 5.66
CA HIS A 284 -4.55 -14.74 4.61
C HIS A 284 -5.97 -15.10 4.18
N ILE A 285 -6.23 -15.04 2.87
CA ILE A 285 -7.52 -15.43 2.30
C ILE A 285 -7.29 -16.20 1.01
N VAL A 286 -8.04 -17.28 0.84
CA VAL A 286 -8.17 -17.97 -0.44
C VAL A 286 -9.59 -17.80 -0.91
N LEU A 287 -9.77 -17.12 -2.04
CA LEU A 287 -11.10 -16.78 -2.59
C LEU A 287 -11.13 -16.91 -4.11
N SER A 288 -12.33 -17.15 -4.64
CA SER A 288 -12.55 -17.19 -6.08
C SER A 288 -12.31 -15.81 -6.69
N LYS A 289 -11.89 -15.76 -7.96
CA LYS A 289 -11.53 -14.49 -8.63
C LYS A 289 -12.69 -13.51 -8.81
N ASP A 290 -13.93 -13.99 -8.69
CA ASP A 290 -15.17 -13.22 -8.74
C ASP A 290 -15.74 -12.90 -7.33
N ALA A 291 -15.07 -13.38 -6.27
CA ALA A 291 -15.49 -13.32 -4.87
C ALA A 291 -16.85 -13.98 -4.57
N SER A 292 -17.28 -14.95 -5.38
CA SER A 292 -18.47 -15.76 -5.09
C SER A 292 -18.22 -16.82 -4.01
N HIS A 293 -16.97 -17.27 -3.83
CA HIS A 293 -16.59 -18.30 -2.86
C HIS A 293 -15.33 -17.92 -2.08
N VAL A 294 -15.34 -18.13 -0.77
CA VAL A 294 -14.16 -18.03 0.10
C VAL A 294 -13.83 -19.41 0.65
N ARG A 295 -12.67 -19.93 0.27
CA ARG A 295 -12.20 -21.26 0.67
C ARG A 295 -11.68 -21.27 2.11
N ASN A 296 -10.94 -20.23 2.48
CA ASN A 296 -10.28 -20.12 3.79
C ASN A 296 -10.01 -18.65 4.11
N PHE A 297 -10.15 -18.28 5.38
CA PHE A 297 -9.82 -16.95 5.87
C PHE A 297 -9.13 -17.03 7.24
N HIS A 298 -8.06 -16.28 7.42
CA HIS A 298 -7.36 -16.14 8.68
C HIS A 298 -6.82 -14.72 8.83
N LEU A 299 -7.08 -14.06 9.96
CA LEU A 299 -6.57 -12.74 10.31
C LEU A 299 -6.08 -12.75 11.75
N TYR A 300 -4.83 -12.40 12.02
CA TYR A 300 -4.27 -12.50 13.37
C TYR A 300 -3.21 -11.45 13.67
N VAL A 301 -3.02 -11.15 14.95
CA VAL A 301 -1.85 -10.41 15.43
C VAL A 301 -0.71 -11.40 15.66
N PRO A 302 0.44 -11.27 14.98
CA PRO A 302 1.58 -12.15 15.21
C PRO A 302 2.09 -12.06 16.65
N ASN A 303 2.47 -13.21 17.22
CA ASN A 303 2.90 -13.37 18.61
C ASN A 303 4.29 -14.02 18.72
N ASP A 304 5.05 -14.04 17.63
CA ASP A 304 6.41 -14.57 17.52
C ASP A 304 7.47 -13.67 18.22
N ARG A 305 7.09 -12.44 18.54
CA ARG A 305 7.92 -11.44 19.23
C ARG A 305 7.56 -11.37 20.71
N SER A 306 8.51 -10.93 21.54
CA SER A 306 8.29 -10.76 22.98
C SER A 306 7.29 -9.66 23.33
N LEU A 307 7.09 -8.71 22.42
CA LEU A 307 6.17 -7.58 22.53
C LEU A 307 5.56 -7.34 21.15
N ASN A 308 4.28 -7.00 21.09
CA ASN A 308 3.54 -6.89 19.83
C ASN A 308 2.38 -5.88 19.86
N VAL A 309 2.24 -5.10 20.94
CA VAL A 309 1.21 -4.09 21.10
C VAL A 309 1.79 -2.85 21.76
N ASP A 310 1.57 -1.69 21.16
CA ASP A 310 1.81 -0.37 21.73
C ASP A 310 0.53 0.14 22.40
N MET A 311 0.68 0.86 23.50
CA MET A 311 -0.40 1.41 24.28
C MET A 311 -0.11 2.85 24.65
N GLU A 312 -1.05 3.73 24.36
CA GLU A 312 -0.97 5.14 24.72
C GLU A 312 -2.24 5.57 25.44
N TRP A 313 -2.11 6.32 26.54
CA TRP A 313 -3.29 6.86 27.20
C TRP A 313 -3.08 8.25 27.75
N LEU A 314 -4.15 9.03 27.70
CA LEU A 314 -4.16 10.36 28.27
C LEU A 314 -4.42 10.27 29.79
N TYR A 315 -3.84 11.20 30.53
CA TYR A 315 -4.03 11.31 31.99
C TYR A 315 -3.96 12.77 32.46
N GLY A 316 -4.36 13.04 33.71
CA GLY A 316 -4.28 14.38 34.31
C GLY A 316 -5.62 15.12 34.41
N ALA A 317 -5.57 16.40 34.77
CA ALA A 317 -6.77 17.21 35.04
C ALA A 317 -7.36 17.92 33.80
N SER A 318 -6.67 17.83 32.65
CA SER A 318 -7.07 18.45 31.38
C SER A 318 -6.82 17.50 30.20
N GLU A 319 -7.67 17.54 29.18
CA GLU A 319 -7.55 16.75 27.93
C GLU A 319 -6.31 17.11 27.09
N SER A 320 -5.64 18.23 27.41
CA SER A 320 -4.41 18.66 26.76
C SER A 320 -3.18 18.21 27.55
N SER A 321 -2.34 17.40 26.91
CA SER A 321 -0.87 17.33 27.02
C SER A 321 -0.16 16.31 27.93
N ASN A 322 -0.84 15.42 28.65
CA ASN A 322 -0.13 14.34 29.36
C ASN A 322 -0.52 12.98 28.78
N MET A 323 0.43 12.36 28.09
CA MET A 323 0.29 11.06 27.44
C MET A 323 1.34 10.12 28.03
N GLU A 324 0.89 8.97 28.52
CA GLU A 324 1.79 7.86 28.83
C GLU A 324 1.84 6.93 27.63
N VAL A 325 2.99 6.27 27.49
CA VAL A 325 3.22 5.21 26.50
C VAL A 325 3.76 3.97 27.22
N ASP A 326 3.35 2.80 26.77
CA ASP A 326 3.92 1.52 27.18
C ASP A 326 3.73 0.48 26.08
N ILE A 327 4.47 -0.60 26.16
CA ILE A 327 4.45 -1.71 25.21
C ILE A 327 4.20 -3.01 25.96
N GLY A 328 3.46 -3.93 25.36
CA GLY A 328 3.12 -5.20 25.98
C GLY A 328 3.01 -6.36 25.00
N TYR A 329 2.73 -7.53 25.59
CA TYR A 329 2.56 -8.80 24.89
C TYR A 329 1.11 -9.26 24.92
N LEU A 330 0.54 -9.39 23.73
CA LEU A 330 -0.76 -9.98 23.46
C LEU A 330 -0.57 -11.41 22.93
N PRO A 331 -0.94 -12.45 23.70
CA PRO A 331 -0.69 -13.83 23.28
C PRO A 331 -1.52 -14.27 22.07
N GLN A 332 -2.77 -13.82 21.95
CA GLN A 332 -3.67 -14.24 20.88
C GLN A 332 -4.73 -13.18 20.58
N LEU A 333 -4.88 -12.85 19.30
CA LEU A 333 -6.01 -12.08 18.76
C LEU A 333 -6.16 -12.47 17.29
N GLU A 334 -7.14 -13.31 16.97
CA GLU A 334 -7.30 -13.88 15.64
C GLU A 334 -8.76 -14.14 15.25
N LEU A 335 -9.05 -14.02 13.95
CA LEU A 335 -10.28 -14.47 13.29
C LEU A 335 -9.93 -15.63 12.37
N GLN A 336 -10.68 -16.72 12.47
CA GLN A 336 -10.48 -17.90 11.65
C GLN A 336 -11.81 -18.36 11.06
N SER A 337 -11.82 -18.70 9.77
CA SER A 337 -12.98 -19.36 9.17
C SER A 337 -13.14 -20.76 9.74
N THR A 338 -14.35 -21.07 10.17
CA THR A 338 -14.72 -22.43 10.65
C THR A 338 -14.74 -23.47 9.51
N GLY A 339 -14.86 -22.99 8.28
CA GLY A 339 -14.77 -23.75 7.04
C GLY A 339 -14.92 -22.83 5.83
N PRO A 340 -15.00 -23.40 4.62
CA PRO A 340 -15.31 -22.65 3.40
C PRO A 340 -16.68 -21.99 3.49
N SER A 341 -16.90 -20.95 2.68
CA SER A 341 -18.23 -20.38 2.51
C SER A 341 -19.17 -21.40 1.88
N THR A 342 -20.43 -21.34 2.27
CA THR A 342 -21.48 -22.28 1.82
C THR A 342 -22.73 -21.50 1.45
N PRO A 343 -23.48 -21.94 0.43
CA PRO A 343 -24.73 -21.29 0.03
C PRO A 343 -25.76 -21.34 1.17
N SER A 344 -26.60 -20.30 1.27
CA SER A 344 -27.69 -20.24 2.24
C SER A 344 -28.79 -21.26 1.97
N ILE A 345 -28.99 -21.62 0.70
CA ILE A 345 -29.98 -22.60 0.23
C ILE A 345 -29.27 -23.57 -0.72
N ILE A 346 -29.38 -24.87 -0.46
CA ILE A 346 -28.88 -25.91 -1.36
C ILE A 346 -30.07 -26.47 -2.13
N MET A 347 -30.06 -26.41 -3.46
CA MET A 347 -31.11 -26.94 -4.32
C MET A 347 -30.63 -28.17 -5.11
N ASP A 348 -31.54 -29.10 -5.41
CA ASP A 348 -31.29 -30.22 -6.31
C ASP A 348 -31.31 -29.79 -7.78
N GLN A 349 -30.94 -30.71 -8.68
CA GLN A 349 -30.97 -30.49 -10.13
C GLN A 349 -32.38 -30.21 -10.68
N SER A 350 -33.43 -30.43 -9.88
CA SER A 350 -34.83 -30.19 -10.21
C SER A 350 -35.38 -28.89 -9.59
N GLY A 351 -34.56 -28.15 -8.83
CA GLY A 351 -34.94 -26.92 -8.15
C GLY A 351 -35.62 -27.10 -6.79
N ASN A 352 -35.62 -28.31 -6.21
CA ASN A 352 -36.13 -28.54 -4.86
C ASN A 352 -35.06 -28.22 -3.81
N ILE A 353 -35.47 -27.63 -2.69
CA ILE A 353 -34.57 -27.32 -1.57
C ILE A 353 -34.16 -28.63 -0.87
N ILE A 354 -32.87 -28.95 -0.91
CA ILE A 354 -32.26 -30.10 -0.22
C ILE A 354 -31.91 -29.75 1.22
N ASP A 355 -31.39 -28.54 1.44
CA ASP A 355 -30.96 -28.09 2.77
C ASP A 355 -31.20 -26.57 2.90
N ASN A 356 -31.77 -26.20 4.03
CA ASN A 356 -31.99 -24.83 4.46
C ASN A 356 -31.55 -24.74 5.92
N ARG A 357 -30.56 -23.88 6.21
CA ARG A 357 -29.89 -23.76 7.53
C ARG A 357 -30.80 -23.43 8.72
N ASP A 358 -32.09 -23.15 8.48
CA ASP A 358 -33.13 -22.98 9.52
C ASP A 358 -33.77 -24.32 9.98
N GLY A 359 -33.52 -25.44 9.28
CA GLY A 359 -34.00 -26.77 9.63
C GLY A 359 -32.92 -27.57 10.36
N GLY A 360 -33.24 -28.13 11.54
CA GLY A 360 -32.30 -28.84 12.42
C GLY A 360 -31.78 -30.20 11.93
N ASP A 361 -31.57 -30.38 10.62
CA ASP A 361 -30.97 -31.58 10.03
C ASP A 361 -29.43 -31.49 10.03
N GLU A 362 -28.76 -32.64 9.88
CA GLU A 362 -27.29 -32.72 9.87
C GLU A 362 -26.72 -31.93 8.66
N PRO A 363 -25.76 -31.00 8.89
CA PRO A 363 -25.26 -30.14 7.84
C PRO A 363 -24.52 -30.93 6.76
N ILE A 364 -24.80 -30.64 5.49
CA ILE A 364 -24.10 -31.25 4.35
C ILE A 364 -22.59 -30.96 4.45
N GLN A 365 -21.78 -32.02 4.62
CA GLN A 365 -20.33 -31.89 4.68
C GLN A 365 -19.74 -31.80 3.27
N PHE A 366 -19.36 -30.59 2.86
CA PHE A 366 -18.66 -30.37 1.61
C PHE A 366 -17.20 -30.85 1.71
N VAL A 367 -16.87 -31.89 0.93
CA VAL A 367 -15.49 -32.28 0.68
C VAL A 367 -15.03 -31.50 -0.54
N PHE A 368 -13.98 -30.69 -0.42
CA PHE A 368 -13.39 -30.08 -1.59
C PHE A 368 -11.92 -30.43 -1.73
N GLU A 369 -11.52 -30.54 -2.98
CA GLU A 369 -10.20 -30.96 -3.40
C GLU A 369 -9.12 -29.95 -2.98
N ASP A 370 -7.88 -30.44 -2.90
CA ASP A 370 -6.71 -29.62 -2.68
C ASP A 370 -6.48 -28.69 -3.87
N ILE A 371 -6.26 -27.41 -3.59
CA ILE A 371 -6.02 -26.41 -4.63
C ILE A 371 -4.61 -26.61 -5.20
N ARG A 372 -4.54 -26.81 -6.51
CA ARG A 372 -3.28 -26.78 -7.27
C ARG A 372 -3.04 -25.37 -7.80
N TRP A 373 -1.91 -24.78 -7.41
CA TRP A 373 -1.50 -23.45 -7.85
C TRP A 373 -0.75 -23.52 -9.19
N THR A 374 -1.12 -22.65 -10.12
CA THR A 374 -0.40 -22.50 -11.40
C THR A 374 0.87 -21.66 -11.21
N SER A 375 0.82 -20.69 -10.30
CA SER A 375 1.95 -19.84 -9.94
C SER A 375 1.87 -19.50 -8.46
N GLU A 376 3.00 -19.50 -7.77
CA GLU A 376 3.09 -19.14 -6.36
C GLU A 376 4.47 -18.58 -5.95
N ILE A 377 4.47 -17.76 -4.91
CA ILE A 377 5.66 -17.35 -4.16
C ILE A 377 5.58 -17.85 -2.71
N SER A 378 6.73 -17.86 -2.04
CA SER A 378 6.79 -18.22 -0.62
C SER A 378 6.06 -17.17 0.24
N ARG A 379 5.59 -17.60 1.41
CA ARG A 379 4.96 -16.68 2.38
C ARG A 379 5.93 -15.60 2.85
N GLN A 380 7.21 -15.95 2.99
CA GLN A 380 8.27 -15.02 3.37
C GLN A 380 8.49 -13.94 2.31
N GLU A 381 8.50 -14.32 1.02
CA GLU A 381 8.64 -13.35 -0.06
C GLU A 381 7.42 -12.44 -0.16
N ALA A 382 6.20 -12.99 -0.02
CA ALA A 382 5.00 -12.18 -0.01
C ALA A 382 4.98 -11.19 1.18
N ALA A 383 5.36 -11.64 2.38
CA ALA A 383 5.49 -10.79 3.56
C ALA A 383 6.52 -9.67 3.36
N ARG A 384 7.67 -9.98 2.76
CA ARG A 384 8.70 -8.99 2.39
C ARG A 384 8.17 -7.95 1.40
N ARG A 385 7.38 -8.36 0.41
CA ARG A 385 6.77 -7.43 -0.56
C ARG A 385 5.74 -6.50 0.08
N LEU A 386 4.88 -7.02 0.96
CA LEU A 386 3.95 -6.19 1.75
C LEU A 386 4.71 -5.18 2.59
N GLU A 387 5.77 -5.63 3.26
CA GLU A 387 6.60 -4.80 4.12
C GLU A 387 7.33 -3.69 3.36
N VAL A 388 7.98 -4.01 2.24
CA VAL A 388 8.66 -3.02 1.39
C VAL A 388 7.69 -1.98 0.82
N ALA A 389 6.44 -2.37 0.56
CA ALA A 389 5.45 -1.46 0.02
C ALA A 389 4.86 -0.54 1.10
N LEU A 390 4.80 -0.96 2.37
CA LEU A 390 4.52 -0.07 3.52
C LEU A 390 5.74 0.77 3.90
N TYR A 391 6.94 0.21 3.79
CA TYR A 391 8.20 0.81 4.19
C TYR A 391 9.19 0.83 3.03
N PRO A 392 9.11 1.84 2.14
CA PRO A 392 10.01 1.94 1.01
C PRO A 392 11.51 1.93 1.37
N PHE A 393 11.87 2.35 2.59
CA PHE A 393 13.25 2.31 3.07
C PHE A 393 13.78 0.87 3.25
N LYS A 394 12.91 -0.14 3.46
CA LYS A 394 13.30 -1.56 3.51
C LYS A 394 13.66 -2.17 2.15
N LYS A 395 13.64 -1.38 1.06
CA LYS A 395 14.26 -1.78 -0.21
C LYS A 395 15.76 -1.99 -0.06
N VAL A 396 16.38 -1.33 0.91
CA VAL A 396 17.80 -1.49 1.24
C VAL A 396 17.94 -2.54 2.35
N SER A 397 18.91 -3.42 2.21
CA SER A 397 19.23 -4.41 3.24
C SER A 397 19.91 -3.73 4.42
N TYR A 398 19.30 -3.83 5.60
CA TYR A 398 19.92 -3.46 6.86
C TYR A 398 20.56 -4.70 7.47
N LEU A 399 21.82 -4.56 7.88
CA LEU A 399 22.58 -5.62 8.52
C LEU A 399 22.99 -5.19 9.93
N PRO A 400 23.16 -6.14 10.86
CA PRO A 400 23.82 -5.87 12.13
C PRO A 400 25.16 -5.16 11.91
N PHE A 401 25.54 -4.29 12.85
CA PHE A 401 26.69 -3.39 12.69
C PHE A 401 27.95 -4.11 12.19
N SER A 402 28.37 -5.20 12.84
CA SER A 402 29.57 -5.95 12.45
C SER A 402 29.43 -6.61 11.07
N GLU A 403 28.29 -7.23 10.80
CA GLU A 403 28.02 -7.91 9.51
C GLU A 403 28.02 -6.94 8.33
N ALA A 404 27.58 -5.70 8.56
CA ALA A 404 27.61 -4.66 7.53
C ALA A 404 29.05 -4.36 7.06
N PHE A 405 30.03 -4.32 7.98
CA PHE A 405 31.44 -4.10 7.63
C PHE A 405 32.08 -5.33 6.98
N GLU A 406 31.78 -6.53 7.48
CA GLU A 406 32.25 -7.78 6.85
C GLU A 406 31.75 -7.90 5.40
N ARG A 407 30.46 -7.57 5.17
CA ARG A 407 29.88 -7.56 3.83
C ARG A 407 30.46 -6.49 2.94
N ALA A 408 30.71 -5.30 3.48
CA ALA A 408 31.32 -4.19 2.76
C ALA A 408 32.75 -4.54 2.30
N GLU A 409 33.55 -5.15 3.18
CA GLU A 409 34.89 -5.65 2.83
C GLU A 409 34.82 -6.75 1.76
N ALA A 410 33.96 -7.75 1.93
CA ALA A 410 33.80 -8.85 0.98
C ALA A 410 33.33 -8.40 -0.41
N GLU A 411 32.47 -7.37 -0.48
CA GLU A 411 32.00 -6.81 -1.75
C GLU A 411 32.89 -5.68 -2.29
N ASN A 412 33.96 -5.30 -1.58
CA ASN A 412 34.79 -4.13 -1.88
C ASN A 412 33.97 -2.85 -2.06
N LYS A 413 33.04 -2.63 -1.13
CA LYS A 413 32.13 -1.48 -1.04
C LYS A 413 32.30 -0.75 0.29
N LEU A 414 31.74 0.46 0.39
CA LEU A 414 31.68 1.22 1.63
C LEU A 414 30.32 1.04 2.31
N VAL A 415 30.30 1.09 3.64
CA VAL A 415 29.07 1.25 4.43
C VAL A 415 28.55 2.68 4.20
N HIS A 416 27.33 2.80 3.65
CA HIS A 416 26.77 4.09 3.25
C HIS A 416 26.05 4.83 4.39
N SER A 417 25.37 4.10 5.27
CA SER A 417 24.57 4.67 6.36
C SER A 417 24.57 3.76 7.58
N ILE A 418 24.61 4.34 8.78
CA ILE A 418 24.47 3.63 10.05
C ILE A 418 23.23 4.19 10.76
N LEU A 419 22.28 3.31 11.08
CA LEU A 419 21.13 3.66 11.91
C LEU A 419 21.45 3.32 13.37
N LEU A 420 21.56 4.34 14.23
CA LEU A 420 21.91 4.18 15.65
C LEU A 420 20.68 3.97 16.54
N TRP A 421 19.53 4.48 16.12
CA TRP A 421 18.29 4.45 16.88
C TRP A 421 17.09 4.52 15.93
N GLY A 422 15.97 3.91 16.33
CA GLY A 422 14.74 3.77 15.54
C GLY A 422 14.42 2.31 15.26
N ALA A 423 13.13 1.98 15.26
CA ALA A 423 12.68 0.64 14.96
C ALA A 423 12.74 0.42 13.44
N LEU A 424 13.59 -0.52 13.01
CA LEU A 424 13.56 -1.01 11.63
C LEU A 424 12.37 -1.92 11.40
N ASP A 425 11.68 -2.39 12.45
CA ASP A 425 10.54 -3.29 12.37
C ASP A 425 9.39 -2.81 13.23
N ASP A 426 8.18 -3.27 12.89
CA ASP A 426 6.97 -3.15 13.71
C ASP A 426 7.06 -3.99 14.98
N GLN A 427 7.76 -3.49 15.99
CA GLN A 427 7.66 -4.05 17.34
C GLN A 427 6.31 -3.64 17.96
N SER A 428 5.91 -2.40 17.66
CA SER A 428 4.62 -1.76 17.79
C SER A 428 4.92 -0.28 17.54
N CYS A 429 4.04 0.46 16.85
CA CYS A 429 4.32 1.75 16.22
C CYS A 429 5.24 2.70 17.01
#